data_AF-A0A0N8Q9F6-F1
#
_entry.id   AF-A0A0N8Q9F6-F1
#
_cell.length_a   1.000
_cell.length_b   1.000
_cell.length_c   1.000
_cell.angle_alpha   90.00
_cell.angle_beta   90.00
_cell.angle_gamma   90.00
#
_symmetry.space_group_name_H-M   'P 1'
#
loop_
_entity.id
_entity.type
_entity.pdbx_description
1 polymer ?
#
loop_
_entity_poly.entity_id
_entity_poly.type
_entity_poly.pdbx_seq_one_letter_code
_entity_poly.pdbx_strand_id
1 'polypeptide(L)'
;MANYEVRLSSAELEGDATPEVLVEFWDSEAVNERTGRKGDVAFTAFVTASGNGDGYDTVKSKADVDGVEGIDGKDDAILIELAKAFTKMNLSIK
;
A
#
# COMPACT_ATOMS: atom_id res chain seq x y z
N MET A 1 1.45 13.35 16.21
CA MET A 1 1.27 12.40 15.09
C MET A 1 2.61 12.24 14.40
N ALA A 2 2.84 11.11 13.74
CA ALA A 2 4.04 10.96 12.94
C ALA A 2 3.96 11.89 11.72
N ASN A 3 5.10 12.39 11.24
CA ASN A 3 5.13 13.23 10.05
C ASN A 3 4.90 12.40 8.77
N TYR A 4 5.22 11.11 8.85
CA TYR A 4 5.06 10.13 7.78
C TYR A 4 4.40 8.88 8.34
N GLU A 5 3.39 8.39 7.65
CA GLU A 5 2.66 7.18 8.02
C GLU A 5 2.56 6.24 6.82
N VAL A 6 2.83 4.95 7.04
CA VAL A 6 2.44 3.89 6.11
C VAL A 6 1.12 3.32 6.63
N ARG A 7 0.03 3.58 5.91
CA ARG A 7 -1.31 3.12 6.27
C ARG A 7 -1.68 1.94 5.39
N LEU A 8 -2.09 0.86 6.03
CA LEU A 8 -2.45 -0.39 5.38
C LEU A 8 -3.94 -0.64 5.54
N SER A 9 -4.61 -0.99 4.45
CA SER A 9 -6.00 -1.42 4.47
C SER A 9 -6.24 -2.52 3.46
N SER A 10 -7.32 -3.29 3.65
CA SER A 10 -7.81 -4.26 2.67
C SER A 10 -9.11 -3.75 2.06
N ALA A 11 -9.21 -3.73 0.74
CA ALA A 11 -10.44 -3.34 0.05
C ALA A 11 -10.66 -4.23 -1.17
N GLU A 12 -11.93 -4.51 -1.48
CA GLU A 12 -12.31 -5.19 -2.71
C GLU A 12 -12.41 -4.16 -3.84
N LEU A 13 -11.47 -4.16 -4.77
CA LEU A 13 -11.40 -3.21 -5.89
C LEU A 13 -11.58 -3.89 -7.25
N GLU A 14 -11.07 -5.12 -7.43
CA GLU A 14 -11.12 -5.82 -8.71
C GLU A 14 -12.39 -6.70 -8.90
N GLY A 15 -13.17 -6.90 -7.83
CA GLY A 15 -14.42 -7.66 -7.87
C GLY A 15 -14.19 -9.18 -7.93
N ASP A 16 -13.03 -9.62 -7.46
CA ASP A 16 -12.65 -11.03 -7.39
C ASP A 16 -12.76 -11.59 -5.97
N ALA A 17 -12.21 -12.77 -5.70
CA ALA A 17 -12.32 -13.42 -4.40
C ALA A 17 -11.23 -12.99 -3.39
N THR A 18 -10.27 -12.17 -3.82
CA THR A 18 -9.08 -11.78 -3.07
C THR A 18 -9.03 -10.26 -2.95
N PRO A 19 -9.40 -9.70 -1.78
CA PRO A 19 -9.31 -8.25 -1.56
C PRO A 19 -7.89 -7.74 -1.79
N GLU A 20 -7.74 -6.57 -2.38
CA GLU A 20 -6.46 -5.87 -2.52
C GLU A 20 -5.94 -5.38 -1.16
N VAL A 21 -4.61 -5.38 -0.99
CA VAL A 21 -3.96 -4.61 0.07
C VAL A 21 -3.53 -3.25 -0.49
N LEU A 22 -4.08 -2.20 0.10
CA LEU A 22 -3.72 -0.82 -0.19
C LEU A 22 -2.63 -0.38 0.79
N VAL A 23 -1.56 0.19 0.24
CA VAL A 23 -0.47 0.79 0.99
C VAL A 23 -0.45 2.28 0.67
N GLU A 24 -0.90 3.10 1.61
CA GLU A 24 -0.90 4.56 1.48
C GLU A 24 0.27 5.15 2.26
N PHE A 25 1.03 6.00 1.58
CA PHE A 25 2.13 6.74 2.17
C PHE A 25 1.64 8.16 2.43
N TRP A 26 1.24 8.41 3.66
CA TRP A 26 0.70 9.68 4.08
C TRP A 26 1.81 10.59 4.62
N ASP A 27 1.78 11.85 4.20
CA ASP A 27 2.70 12.90 4.62
C ASP A 27 1.91 14.05 5.24
N SER A 28 2.24 14.39 6.48
CA SER A 28 1.59 15.49 7.20
C SER A 28 1.82 16.87 6.58
N GLU A 29 2.87 17.01 5.78
CA GLU A 29 3.28 18.27 5.15
C GLU A 29 2.81 18.39 3.70
N ALA A 30 2.40 17.28 3.06
CA ALA A 30 1.83 17.31 1.71
C ALA A 30 0.57 18.18 1.66
N VAL A 31 0.45 18.98 0.60
CA VAL A 31 -0.71 19.87 0.42
C VAL A 31 -1.82 19.09 -0.26
N ASN A 32 -2.95 18.94 0.44
CA ASN A 32 -4.14 18.35 -0.15
C ASN A 32 -4.80 19.33 -1.10
N GLU A 33 -4.70 19.07 -2.41
CA GLU A 33 -5.19 19.99 -3.46
C GLU A 33 -6.71 20.24 -3.38
N ARG A 34 -7.47 19.27 -2.88
CA ARG A 34 -8.94 19.38 -2.75
C ARG A 34 -9.36 20.34 -1.64
N THR A 35 -8.57 20.45 -0.57
CA THR A 35 -8.93 21.21 0.63
C THR A 35 -8.04 22.41 0.90
N GLY A 36 -6.87 22.48 0.25
CA GLY A 36 -5.83 23.49 0.47
C GLY A 36 -5.13 23.36 1.84
N ARG A 37 -5.32 22.25 2.56
CA ARG A 37 -4.75 22.02 3.90
C ARG A 37 -3.57 21.05 3.81
N LYS A 38 -2.69 21.10 4.81
CA LYS A 38 -1.61 20.12 4.99
C LYS A 38 -2.15 18.76 5.45
N GLY A 39 -1.46 17.71 5.05
CA GLY A 39 -1.80 16.31 5.31
C GLY A 39 -2.47 15.69 4.09
N ASP A 40 -1.72 14.91 3.31
CA ASP A 40 -2.26 14.17 2.18
C ASP A 40 -1.54 12.86 1.90
N VAL A 41 -2.15 12.02 1.07
CA VAL A 41 -1.49 10.83 0.54
C VAL A 41 -0.49 11.27 -0.52
N ALA A 42 0.79 11.04 -0.28
CA ALA A 42 1.85 11.36 -1.23
C ALA A 42 1.87 10.34 -2.39
N PHE A 43 1.65 9.06 -2.08
CA PHE A 43 1.54 8.00 -3.07
C PHE A 43 0.82 6.78 -2.51
N THR A 44 0.32 5.94 -3.42
CA THR A 44 -0.38 4.69 -3.10
C THR A 44 0.16 3.56 -3.95
N ALA A 45 0.44 2.43 -3.30
CA ALA A 45 0.65 1.15 -3.96
C ALA A 45 -0.52 0.23 -3.64
N PHE A 46 -0.84 -0.68 -4.57
CA PHE A 46 -1.78 -1.75 -4.29
C PHE A 46 -1.21 -3.09 -4.74
N VAL A 47 -1.32 -4.05 -3.84
CA VAL A 47 -0.87 -5.43 -4.02
C VAL A 47 -2.08 -6.32 -4.08
N THR A 48 -2.18 -7.12 -5.12
CA THR A 48 -3.24 -8.10 -5.35
C THR A 48 -2.62 -9.49 -5.58
N ALA A 49 -3.47 -10.52 -5.63
CA ALA A 49 -3.06 -11.83 -6.11
C ALA A 49 -3.25 -11.92 -7.62
N SER A 50 -2.31 -12.57 -8.32
CA SER A 50 -2.43 -12.86 -9.76
C SER A 50 -3.57 -13.83 -10.09
N GLY A 51 -4.19 -14.44 -9.07
CA GLY A 51 -5.32 -15.35 -9.17
C GLY A 51 -5.92 -15.73 -7.81
N ASN A 52 -7.00 -16.52 -7.85
CA ASN A 52 -7.71 -16.98 -6.65
C ASN A 52 -6.82 -17.88 -5.78
N GLY A 53 -6.24 -17.30 -4.72
CA GLY A 53 -5.48 -18.04 -3.70
C GLY A 53 -3.95 -18.01 -3.85
N ASP A 54 -3.41 -17.27 -4.83
CA ASP A 54 -1.95 -17.23 -5.08
C ASP A 54 -1.18 -16.28 -4.13
N GLY A 55 -1.89 -15.56 -3.27
CA GLY A 55 -1.34 -14.83 -2.15
C GLY A 55 -0.48 -13.63 -2.55
N TYR A 56 -1.11 -12.44 -2.64
CA TYR A 56 -0.50 -11.11 -2.75
C TYR A 56 0.89 -11.10 -3.39
N ASP A 57 0.97 -11.32 -4.70
CA ASP A 57 2.21 -11.52 -5.47
C ASP A 57 2.38 -10.50 -6.60
N THR A 58 1.39 -9.63 -6.79
CA THR A 58 1.32 -8.73 -7.93
C THR A 58 1.15 -7.30 -7.44
N VAL A 59 2.10 -6.42 -7.78
CA VAL A 59 1.98 -4.97 -7.56
C VAL A 59 1.42 -4.32 -8.81
N LYS A 60 0.32 -3.59 -8.67
CA LYS A 60 -0.40 -2.97 -9.79
C LYS A 60 -0.17 -1.45 -9.86
N SER A 61 -0.02 -0.78 -8.73
CA SER A 61 0.52 0.58 -8.64
C SER A 61 1.85 0.54 -7.93
N LYS A 62 2.88 1.04 -8.59
CA LYS A 62 4.25 0.98 -8.11
C LYS A 62 4.64 2.28 -7.42
N ALA A 63 5.51 2.15 -6.45
CA ALA A 63 6.13 3.27 -5.74
C ALA A 63 7.59 2.92 -5.44
N ASP A 64 8.47 3.92 -5.48
CA ASP A 64 9.81 3.80 -4.92
C ASP A 64 9.68 3.73 -3.40
N VAL A 65 10.08 2.59 -2.83
CA VAL A 65 9.96 2.32 -1.39
C VAL A 65 11.29 1.89 -0.77
N ASP A 66 12.32 1.66 -1.57
CA ASP A 66 13.66 1.32 -1.09
C ASP A 66 14.62 2.52 -1.04
N GLY A 67 14.21 3.66 -1.60
CA GLY A 67 14.97 4.92 -1.59
C GLY A 67 16.12 4.94 -2.61
N VAL A 68 16.15 4.01 -3.55
CA VAL A 68 17.04 3.99 -4.71
C VAL A 68 16.28 4.58 -5.90
N GLU A 69 16.88 5.59 -6.54
CA GLU A 69 16.24 6.28 -7.67
C GLU A 69 15.70 5.30 -8.72
N GLY A 70 14.37 5.27 -8.85
CA GLY A 70 13.67 4.46 -9.83
C GLY A 70 12.53 3.67 -9.22
N ILE A 71 11.88 2.87 -10.06
CA ILE A 71 10.91 1.87 -9.63
C ILE A 71 11.32 0.57 -10.28
N ASP A 72 11.72 -0.42 -9.48
CA ASP A 72 12.19 -1.70 -9.96
C ASP A 72 11.55 -2.91 -9.22
N GLY A 73 12.09 -4.10 -9.46
CA GLY A 73 11.54 -5.32 -8.87
C GLY A 73 11.78 -5.47 -7.36
N LYS A 74 12.70 -4.71 -6.77
CA LYS A 74 12.94 -4.70 -5.32
C LYS A 74 11.84 -3.94 -4.60
N ASP A 75 11.41 -2.80 -5.15
CA ASP A 75 10.26 -2.07 -4.65
C ASP A 75 9.02 -2.96 -4.61
N ASP A 76 8.77 -3.66 -5.73
CA ASP A 76 7.65 -4.59 -5.84
C ASP A 76 7.76 -5.73 -4.79
N ALA A 77 8.97 -6.27 -4.58
CA ALA A 77 9.20 -7.33 -3.60
C ALA A 77 8.93 -6.86 -2.16
N ILE A 78 9.35 -5.65 -1.79
CA ILE A 78 9.10 -5.06 -0.47
C ILE A 78 7.60 -4.88 -0.24
N LEU A 79 6.88 -4.34 -1.23
CA LEU A 79 5.44 -4.14 -1.16
C LEU A 79 4.68 -5.48 -1.00
N ILE A 80 5.10 -6.50 -1.75
CA ILE A 80 4.56 -7.86 -1.66
C ILE A 80 4.79 -8.46 -0.26
N GLU A 81 6.01 -8.35 0.27
CA GLU A 81 6.33 -8.86 1.61
C GLU A 81 5.52 -8.15 2.70
N LEU A 82 5.34 -6.84 2.58
CA LEU A 82 4.51 -6.05 3.49
C LEU A 82 3.04 -6.48 3.45
N ALA A 83 2.46 -6.64 2.27
CA ALA A 83 1.07 -7.09 2.11
C ALA A 83 0.86 -8.52 2.66
N LYS A 84 1.81 -9.41 2.40
CA LYS A 84 1.83 -10.78 2.95
C LYS A 84 1.95 -10.80 4.48
N ALA A 85 2.72 -9.88 5.06
CA ALA A 85 2.82 -9.76 6.50
C ALA A 85 1.49 -9.26 7.08
N PHE A 86 0.98 -8.14 6.57
CA PHE A 86 -0.27 -7.50 6.99
C PHE A 86 -1.46 -8.47 7.01
N THR A 87 -1.65 -9.24 5.95
CA THR A 87 -2.78 -10.18 5.80
C THR A 87 -2.72 -11.39 6.74
N LYS A 88 -1.56 -11.66 7.34
CA LYS A 88 -1.38 -12.68 8.38
C LYS A 88 -1.54 -12.13 9.79
N MET A 89 -1.56 -10.79 9.96
CA MET A 89 -1.71 -10.18 11.27
C MET A 89 -3.15 -10.32 11.75
N ASN A 90 -3.34 -10.78 12.99
CA ASN A 90 -4.63 -10.68 13.64
C ASN A 90 -4.82 -9.27 14.20
N LEU A 91 -5.34 -8.38 13.37
CA LEU A 91 -5.59 -6.98 13.72
C LEU A 91 -6.93 -6.76 14.44
N SER A 92 -7.60 -7.84 14.86
CA SER A 92 -8.74 -7.76 15.76
C SER A 92 -8.26 -7.43 17.18
N ILE A 93 -7.65 -6.26 17.34
CA ILE A 93 -7.33 -5.68 18.64
C ILE A 93 -8.67 -5.24 19.23
N LYS A 94 -9.13 -5.97 20.26
CA LYS A 94 -10.31 -5.62 21.06
C LYS A 94 -9.94 -4.58 22.11
#